data_AF-A0A6G7BTP7-F1
#
_entry.id   AF-A0A6G7BTP7-F1
#
_cell.length_a   1.000
_cell.length_b   1.000
_cell.length_c   1.000
_cell.angle_alpha   90.00
_cell.angle_beta   90.00
_cell.angle_gamma   90.00
#
_symmetry.space_group_name_H-M   'P 1'
#
loop_
_entity.id
_entity.type
_entity.pdbx_description
1 polymer ?
#
loop_
_entity_poly.entity_id
_entity_poly.type
_entity_poly.pdbx_seq_one_letter_code
_entity_poly.pdbx_strand_id
1 'polypeptide(L)'
;MTTTYLLLAVLSLQALIGCGQPSSAISQSQPKDQTAAEHTEAFIAPTGMTVKTRISLPSGFERLPYTTKDFGSFLENLPLYPIDHKVRYYNGKIKPRNNIYNSVIKLDIGKRDLHQCADAVMRLRADYLYQQKRYQDIKFNFLSDGKPRSYTNYVKGDYSYAKYWKYMEYIFAYANTASLHDELPNVKTTKAVKIGDTFIQKGSPIGHAIIVVDLAKNKEGKTIVLLAQSYMPAQEIQLLNNWNDPQLSPWYDIDKDVIKTPEWTFYAKNLKTWE
;
A
#
# COMPACT_ATOMS: atom_id res chain seq x y z
N MET A 1 -52.70 29.08 -48.73
CA MET A 1 -53.23 27.70 -48.80
C MET A 1 -52.35 26.84 -47.92
N THR A 2 -52.73 26.59 -46.65
CA THR A 2 -53.45 25.37 -46.19
C THR A 2 -52.51 24.15 -46.18
N THR A 3 -52.25 23.38 -45.12
CA THR A 3 -52.88 23.21 -43.80
C THR A 3 -51.93 22.44 -42.89
N THR A 4 -51.99 22.74 -41.60
CA THR A 4 -51.36 22.10 -40.45
C THR A 4 -51.84 20.66 -40.26
N TYR A 5 -50.94 19.69 -40.02
CA TYR A 5 -51.33 18.36 -39.54
C TYR A 5 -51.12 18.27 -38.02
N LEU A 6 -52.22 18.18 -37.28
CA LEU A 6 -52.27 17.80 -35.88
C LEU A 6 -53.02 16.45 -35.82
N LEU A 7 -52.31 15.37 -35.49
CA LEU A 7 -52.96 14.09 -35.16
C LEU A 7 -52.64 13.75 -33.71
N LEU A 8 -53.70 13.76 -32.89
CA LEU A 8 -53.74 13.26 -31.52
C LEU A 8 -53.58 11.73 -31.54
N ALA A 9 -52.71 11.20 -30.67
CA ALA A 9 -52.74 9.80 -30.28
C ALA A 9 -53.23 9.69 -28.83
N VAL A 10 -54.26 8.87 -28.68
CA VAL A 10 -55.10 8.65 -27.50
C VAL A 10 -54.34 7.83 -26.45
N LEU A 11 -54.20 8.36 -25.23
CA LEU A 11 -53.80 7.56 -24.06
C LEU A 11 -55.02 6.82 -23.51
N SER A 12 -54.99 5.50 -23.60
CA SER A 12 -55.95 4.59 -22.98
C SER A 12 -55.71 4.48 -21.48
N LEU A 13 -56.68 4.95 -20.70
CA LEU A 13 -56.76 4.76 -19.26
C LEU A 13 -57.51 3.44 -18.99
N GLN A 14 -56.82 2.42 -18.46
CA GLN A 14 -57.49 1.24 -17.91
C GLN A 14 -57.26 1.17 -16.40
N ALA A 15 -58.32 1.47 -15.66
CA ALA A 15 -58.45 1.19 -14.25
C ALA A 15 -59.01 -0.23 -14.09
N LEU A 16 -58.33 -1.07 -13.30
CA LEU A 16 -58.90 -2.26 -12.70
C LEU A 16 -58.60 -2.25 -11.20
N ILE A 17 -59.67 -2.39 -10.43
CA ILE A 17 -59.77 -2.39 -8.97
C ILE A 17 -59.53 -3.81 -8.46
N GLY A 18 -58.82 -3.97 -7.34
CA GLY A 18 -58.67 -5.26 -6.64
C GLY A 18 -58.19 -5.14 -5.18
N CYS A 19 -59.15 -5.15 -4.26
CA CYS A 19 -59.18 -5.46 -2.82
C CYS A 19 -57.90 -5.55 -1.94
N GLY A 20 -57.81 -4.64 -0.95
CA GLY A 20 -57.99 -4.89 0.50
C GLY A 20 -57.00 -5.76 1.31
N GLN A 21 -56.14 -5.11 2.12
CA GLN A 21 -56.14 -5.07 3.60
C GLN A 21 -54.84 -4.40 4.13
N PRO A 22 -54.87 -3.73 5.32
CA PRO A 22 -53.72 -3.01 5.85
C PRO A 22 -52.84 -3.98 6.65
N SER A 23 -51.58 -4.12 6.27
CA SER A 23 -50.58 -4.77 7.11
C SER A 23 -49.45 -3.79 7.39
N SER A 24 -49.39 -3.37 8.65
CA SER A 24 -48.31 -2.60 9.24
C SER A 24 -47.02 -3.43 9.21
N ALA A 25 -46.20 -3.22 8.17
CA ALA A 25 -44.84 -3.75 8.16
C ALA A 25 -43.94 -2.80 8.96
N ILE A 26 -43.69 -3.21 10.21
CA ILE A 26 -42.64 -2.70 11.09
C ILE A 26 -41.33 -2.68 10.30
N SER A 27 -40.77 -1.49 10.06
CA SER A 27 -39.40 -1.35 9.59
C SER A 27 -38.48 -1.76 10.72
N GLN A 28 -38.10 -3.04 10.74
CA GLN A 28 -36.97 -3.49 11.53
C GLN A 28 -35.72 -2.90 10.90
N SER A 29 -35.20 -1.84 11.52
CA SER A 29 -33.84 -1.38 11.31
C SER A 29 -32.91 -2.56 11.59
N GLN A 30 -32.28 -3.09 10.53
CA GLN A 30 -31.14 -3.99 10.68
C GLN A 30 -30.08 -3.27 11.53
N PRO A 31 -29.50 -3.91 12.56
CA PRO A 31 -28.42 -3.30 13.31
C PRO A 31 -27.26 -3.03 12.36
N LYS A 32 -26.79 -1.78 12.29
CA LYS A 32 -25.45 -1.50 11.78
C LYS A 32 -24.50 -2.38 12.57
N ASP A 33 -23.78 -3.24 11.86
CA ASP A 33 -22.75 -4.08 12.44
C ASP A 33 -21.66 -3.20 13.07
N GLN A 34 -21.82 -2.91 14.37
CA GLN A 34 -20.91 -2.08 15.17
C GLN A 34 -19.64 -2.87 15.56
N THR A 35 -19.60 -4.18 15.33
CA THR A 35 -18.51 -5.04 15.82
C THR A 35 -17.25 -4.98 14.96
N ALA A 36 -17.36 -4.79 13.64
CA ALA A 36 -16.17 -4.76 12.77
C ALA A 36 -15.30 -3.49 12.93
N ALA A 37 -15.91 -2.36 13.33
CA ALA A 37 -15.21 -1.08 13.49
C ALA A 37 -14.44 -0.98 14.81
N GLU A 38 -14.93 -1.59 15.90
CA GLU A 38 -14.26 -1.55 17.20
C GLU A 38 -13.02 -2.45 17.26
N HIS A 39 -12.97 -3.55 16.50
CA HIS A 39 -11.83 -4.47 16.52
C HIS A 39 -10.62 -3.99 15.70
N THR A 40 -10.83 -3.13 14.69
CA THR A 40 -9.73 -2.64 13.84
C THR A 40 -8.82 -1.63 14.53
N GLU A 41 -9.23 -1.05 15.67
CA GLU A 41 -8.44 -0.09 16.45
C GLU A 41 -7.50 -0.73 17.48
N ALA A 42 -7.65 -2.03 17.77
CA ALA A 42 -7.00 -2.67 18.92
C ALA A 42 -5.46 -2.54 18.93
N PHE A 43 -4.82 -2.47 17.74
CA PHE A 43 -3.37 -2.36 17.60
C PHE A 43 -2.87 -1.00 17.12
N ILE A 44 -3.73 0.01 17.04
CA ILE A 44 -3.37 1.32 16.49
C ILE A 44 -3.32 2.33 17.65
N ALA A 45 -2.12 2.79 17.98
CA ALA A 45 -1.88 3.87 18.93
C ALA A 45 -1.92 5.23 18.19
N PRO A 46 -3.02 6.00 18.26
CA PRO A 46 -3.24 7.16 17.36
C PRO A 46 -2.19 8.28 17.50
N THR A 47 -1.53 8.34 18.65
CA THR A 47 -0.48 9.33 18.98
C THR A 47 0.92 8.92 18.51
N GLY A 48 1.14 7.67 18.12
CA GLY A 48 2.43 7.21 17.59
C GLY A 48 2.76 7.92 16.28
N MET A 49 4.01 8.32 16.07
CA MET A 49 4.44 9.10 14.90
C MET A 49 5.48 8.39 14.02
N THR A 50 5.74 7.12 14.32
CA THR A 50 6.53 6.20 13.49
C THR A 50 5.76 4.91 13.30
N VAL A 51 6.13 4.08 12.31
CA VAL A 51 5.50 2.75 12.11
C VAL A 51 5.46 1.94 13.42
N LYS A 52 6.61 1.82 14.08
CA LYS A 52 6.76 1.05 15.33
C LYS A 52 5.96 1.58 16.51
N THR A 53 5.84 2.91 16.63
CA THR A 53 5.12 3.55 17.75
C THR A 53 3.63 3.67 17.49
N ARG A 54 3.21 3.72 16.22
CA ARG A 54 1.81 3.78 15.79
C ARG A 54 1.13 2.43 15.90
N ILE A 55 1.84 1.34 15.61
CA ILE A 55 1.25 0.00 15.62
C ILE A 55 1.81 -0.82 16.78
N SER A 56 0.95 -1.17 17.73
CA SER A 56 1.30 -2.04 18.84
C SER A 56 1.30 -3.52 18.43
N LEU A 57 1.94 -4.35 19.24
CA LEU A 57 2.01 -5.79 19.01
C LEU A 57 0.80 -6.50 19.64
N PRO A 58 0.29 -7.56 19.03
CA PRO A 58 -0.59 -8.50 19.72
C PRO A 58 0.12 -9.16 20.90
N SER A 59 -0.64 -9.58 21.91
CA SER A 59 -0.08 -10.25 23.09
C SER A 59 0.74 -11.48 22.70
N GLY A 60 1.91 -11.66 23.33
CA GLY A 60 2.81 -12.78 23.08
C GLY A 60 3.71 -12.63 21.84
N PHE A 61 3.58 -11.55 21.06
CA PHE A 61 4.49 -11.24 19.96
C PHE A 61 5.60 -10.28 20.41
N GLU A 62 6.78 -10.48 19.85
CA GLU A 62 7.95 -9.65 20.05
C GLU A 62 8.55 -9.26 18.70
N ARG A 63 8.99 -8.01 18.56
CA ARG A 63 9.77 -7.56 17.39
C ARG A 63 11.17 -8.16 17.46
N LEU A 64 11.71 -8.51 16.31
CA LEU A 64 13.11 -8.96 16.23
C LEU A 64 14.07 -7.79 16.47
N PRO A 65 15.26 -8.05 17.03
CA PRO A 65 16.26 -7.01 17.22
C PRO A 65 16.83 -6.57 15.86
N TYR A 66 16.74 -5.27 15.57
CA TYR A 66 17.41 -4.61 14.45
C TYR A 66 18.31 -3.50 14.97
N THR A 67 19.50 -3.37 14.40
CA THR A 67 20.42 -2.26 14.68
C THR A 67 20.04 -1.04 13.85
N THR A 68 20.50 0.15 14.25
CA THR A 68 20.23 1.41 13.53
C THR A 68 20.82 1.46 12.12
N LYS A 69 21.70 0.50 11.78
CA LYS A 69 22.28 0.36 10.44
C LYS A 69 21.46 -0.57 9.54
N ASP A 70 20.48 -1.28 10.07
CA ASP A 70 19.68 -2.22 9.30
C ASP A 70 18.53 -1.51 8.59
N PHE A 71 18.23 -1.95 7.37
CA PHE A 71 17.09 -1.43 6.60
C PHE A 71 15.77 -1.60 7.36
N GLY A 72 15.62 -2.68 8.11
CA GLY A 72 14.45 -2.91 8.96
C GLY A 72 14.25 -1.83 10.02
N SER A 73 15.33 -1.38 10.67
CA SER A 73 15.26 -0.29 11.66
C SER A 73 14.85 1.03 11.02
N PHE A 74 15.31 1.31 9.79
CA PHE A 74 14.86 2.48 9.04
C PHE A 74 13.34 2.42 8.76
N LEU A 75 12.84 1.27 8.31
CA LEU A 75 11.42 1.09 7.97
C LEU A 75 10.49 1.16 9.19
N GLU A 76 10.87 0.53 10.31
CA GLU A 76 10.14 0.61 11.58
C GLU A 76 10.03 2.06 12.11
N ASN A 77 11.01 2.91 11.78
CA ASN A 77 11.09 4.28 12.24
C ASN A 77 10.67 5.32 11.20
N LEU A 78 10.07 4.90 10.08
CA LEU A 78 9.53 5.83 9.08
C LEU A 78 8.54 6.78 9.74
N PRO A 79 8.69 8.11 9.54
CA PRO A 79 7.78 9.08 10.12
C PRO A 79 6.39 8.92 9.51
N LEU A 80 5.36 9.10 10.31
CA LEU A 80 3.97 9.08 9.89
C LEU A 80 3.34 10.47 10.03
N TYR A 81 2.33 10.73 9.22
CA TYR A 81 1.42 11.83 9.49
C TYR A 81 0.52 11.51 10.71
N PRO A 82 -0.14 12.54 11.31
CA PRO A 82 -1.21 12.33 12.26
C PRO A 82 -2.25 11.32 11.74
N ILE A 83 -2.89 10.58 12.66
CA ILE A 83 -3.77 9.43 12.32
C ILE A 83 -4.92 9.79 11.36
N ASP A 84 -5.41 11.02 11.43
CA ASP A 84 -6.53 11.56 10.67
C ASP A 84 -6.12 12.05 9.27
N HIS A 85 -4.82 12.10 8.97
CA HIS A 85 -4.32 12.44 7.64
C HIS A 85 -4.87 11.48 6.60
N LYS A 86 -5.31 12.04 5.47
CA LYS A 86 -5.86 11.28 4.35
C LYS A 86 -4.83 11.24 3.24
N VAL A 87 -4.62 10.06 2.67
CA VAL A 87 -3.72 9.85 1.52
C VAL A 87 -4.07 10.84 0.43
N ARG A 88 -3.03 11.52 -0.06
CA ARG A 88 -3.09 12.40 -1.23
C ARG A 88 -2.50 11.70 -2.44
N TYR A 89 -3.15 11.88 -3.57
CA TYR A 89 -2.57 11.57 -4.88
C TYR A 89 -1.55 12.64 -5.26
N TYR A 90 -0.69 12.35 -6.24
CA TYR A 90 0.29 13.30 -6.77
C TYR A 90 -0.32 14.64 -7.24
N ASN A 91 -1.59 14.64 -7.61
CA ASN A 91 -2.34 15.82 -8.06
C ASN A 91 -3.05 16.56 -6.90
N GLY A 92 -2.80 16.18 -5.65
CA GLY A 92 -3.37 16.80 -4.45
C GLY A 92 -4.79 16.35 -4.10
N LYS A 93 -5.47 15.57 -4.96
CA LYS A 93 -6.77 14.97 -4.63
C LYS A 93 -6.62 14.00 -3.47
N ILE A 94 -7.67 13.86 -2.68
CA ILE A 94 -7.71 12.93 -1.55
C ILE A 94 -8.19 11.55 -2.04
N LYS A 95 -7.48 10.49 -1.64
CA LYS A 95 -7.94 9.11 -1.79
C LYS A 95 -8.97 8.79 -0.71
N PRO A 96 -10.16 8.30 -1.09
CA PRO A 96 -11.12 7.75 -0.13
C PRO A 96 -10.46 6.64 0.68
N ARG A 97 -10.56 6.72 2.01
CA ARG A 97 -9.89 5.76 2.90
C ARG A 97 -10.44 4.35 2.72
N ASN A 98 -11.77 4.19 2.58
CA ASN A 98 -12.47 2.91 2.31
C ASN A 98 -11.94 1.71 3.11
N ASN A 99 -11.51 1.94 4.35
CA ASN A 99 -10.82 0.96 5.20
C ASN A 99 -9.56 0.33 4.59
N ILE A 100 -8.97 0.88 3.54
CA ILE A 100 -7.77 0.35 2.86
C ILE A 100 -6.53 0.49 3.75
N TYR A 101 -6.42 1.61 4.46
CA TYR A 101 -5.24 1.96 5.26
C TYR A 101 -5.62 2.59 6.59
N ASN A 102 -4.72 2.45 7.57
CA ASN A 102 -4.84 3.10 8.88
C ASN A 102 -3.94 4.34 9.02
N SER A 103 -2.77 4.35 8.39
CA SER A 103 -1.76 5.40 8.59
C SER A 103 -1.06 5.74 7.28
N VAL A 104 -0.53 6.95 7.18
CA VAL A 104 0.17 7.48 6.01
C VAL A 104 1.60 7.83 6.37
N ILE A 105 2.55 7.32 5.61
CA ILE A 105 3.97 7.61 5.78
C ILE A 105 4.23 9.04 5.32
N LYS A 106 4.90 9.82 6.17
CA LYS A 106 5.24 11.22 5.94
C LYS A 106 6.44 11.31 5.00
N LEU A 107 6.17 11.10 3.73
CA LEU A 107 7.16 11.10 2.66
C LEU A 107 6.60 11.82 1.43
N ASP A 108 7.26 12.89 1.00
CA ASP A 108 6.75 13.75 -0.07
C ASP A 108 6.89 13.09 -1.45
N ILE A 109 5.83 12.99 -2.25
CA ILE A 109 5.80 12.17 -3.49
C ILE A 109 5.99 12.98 -4.78
N GLY A 110 6.25 14.28 -4.67
CA GLY A 110 6.33 15.17 -5.82
C GLY A 110 4.95 15.46 -6.45
N LYS A 111 4.96 16.06 -7.64
CA LYS A 111 3.75 16.54 -8.35
C LYS A 111 3.46 15.82 -9.67
N ARG A 112 4.30 14.84 -10.01
CA ARG A 112 4.18 14.06 -11.25
C ARG A 112 3.53 12.72 -10.89
N ASP A 113 2.89 12.08 -11.86
CA ASP A 113 2.39 10.70 -11.70
C ASP A 113 3.54 9.68 -11.77
N LEU A 114 4.55 9.92 -10.92
CA LEU A 114 5.70 9.08 -10.60
C LEU A 114 5.60 8.81 -9.09
N HIS A 115 6.29 7.81 -8.55
CA HIS A 115 6.06 7.31 -7.18
C HIS A 115 4.89 6.35 -7.09
N GLN A 116 4.72 5.55 -8.13
CA GLN A 116 3.77 4.45 -8.14
C GLN A 116 4.30 3.28 -7.29
N CYS A 117 3.60 2.14 -7.29
CA CYS A 117 3.86 1.01 -6.41
C CYS A 117 5.35 0.63 -6.26
N ALA A 118 6.04 0.26 -7.35
CA ALA A 118 7.45 -0.12 -7.32
C ALA A 118 8.40 1.06 -7.05
N ASP A 119 8.05 2.26 -7.52
CA ASP A 119 8.84 3.48 -7.29
C ASP A 119 8.95 3.80 -5.80
N ALA A 120 7.85 3.65 -5.05
CA ALA A 120 7.84 3.85 -3.61
C ALA A 120 8.76 2.85 -2.89
N VAL A 121 8.77 1.59 -3.34
CA VAL A 121 9.67 0.55 -2.81
C VAL A 121 11.14 0.88 -3.11
N MET A 122 11.46 1.25 -4.35
CA MET A 122 12.81 1.70 -4.73
C MET A 122 13.25 2.93 -3.93
N ARG A 123 12.34 3.89 -3.73
CA ARG A 123 12.62 5.09 -2.94
C ARG A 123 12.93 4.78 -1.49
N LEU A 124 12.15 3.93 -0.83
CA LEU A 124 12.41 3.58 0.58
C LEU A 124 13.79 2.95 0.74
N ARG A 125 14.20 2.09 -0.19
CA ARG A 125 15.55 1.51 -0.21
C ARG A 125 16.62 2.58 -0.45
N ALA A 126 16.40 3.48 -1.41
CA ALA A 126 17.35 4.53 -1.76
C ALA A 126 17.51 5.55 -0.62
N ASP A 127 16.43 5.98 0.03
CA ASP A 127 16.43 6.95 1.13
C ASP A 127 17.23 6.38 2.33
N TYR A 128 17.02 5.10 2.66
CA TYR A 128 17.81 4.39 3.66
C TYR A 128 19.31 4.42 3.33
N LEU A 129 19.69 3.99 2.12
CA LEU A 129 21.10 3.95 1.71
C LEU A 129 21.72 5.36 1.65
N TYR A 130 20.95 6.35 1.20
CA TYR A 130 21.37 7.75 1.10
C TYR A 130 21.63 8.35 2.49
N GLN A 131 20.74 8.12 3.46
CA GLN A 131 20.92 8.55 4.85
C GLN A 131 22.17 7.93 5.49
N GLN A 132 22.48 6.69 5.15
CA GLN A 132 23.69 5.98 5.61
C GLN A 132 24.95 6.36 4.81
N LYS A 133 24.86 7.28 3.84
CA LYS A 133 25.93 7.65 2.89
C LYS A 133 26.49 6.48 2.09
N ARG A 134 25.71 5.39 1.95
CA ARG A 134 26.05 4.19 1.17
C ARG A 134 25.77 4.41 -0.32
N TYR A 135 26.33 5.48 -0.88
CA TYR A 135 25.99 5.95 -2.23
C TYR A 135 26.31 4.95 -3.34
N GLN A 136 27.35 4.12 -3.16
CA GLN A 136 27.73 3.08 -4.13
C GLN A 136 26.71 1.96 -4.24
N ASP A 137 25.87 1.79 -3.21
CA ASP A 137 24.86 0.73 -3.16
C ASP A 137 23.52 1.18 -3.78
N ILE A 138 23.38 2.47 -4.08
CA ILE A 138 22.17 3.01 -4.72
C ILE A 138 22.29 2.77 -6.23
N LYS A 139 21.56 1.77 -6.72
CA LYS A 139 21.44 1.42 -8.15
C LYS A 139 20.08 0.74 -8.36
N PHE A 140 19.52 0.92 -9.55
CA PHE A 140 18.29 0.24 -9.97
C PHE A 140 18.37 -0.09 -11.47
N ASN A 141 17.74 -1.18 -11.87
CA ASN A 141 17.75 -1.63 -13.26
C ASN A 141 16.67 -0.94 -14.09
N PHE A 142 17.06 -0.47 -15.28
CA PHE A 142 16.11 0.04 -16.26
C PHE A 142 15.34 -1.10 -16.93
N LEU A 143 14.07 -0.85 -17.25
CA LEU A 143 13.21 -1.82 -17.92
C LEU A 143 13.73 -2.15 -19.33
N SER A 144 14.22 -1.14 -20.06
CA SER A 144 14.56 -1.28 -21.48
C SER A 144 15.68 -2.26 -21.77
N ASP A 145 16.66 -2.36 -20.85
CA ASP A 145 17.87 -3.16 -21.04
C ASP A 145 18.21 -4.08 -19.86
N GLY A 146 17.46 -4.01 -18.76
CA GLY A 146 17.72 -4.76 -17.54
C GLY A 146 19.04 -4.38 -16.84
N LYS A 147 19.68 -3.26 -17.20
CA LYS A 147 21.01 -2.88 -16.69
C LYS A 147 20.92 -1.85 -15.55
N PRO A 148 21.84 -1.91 -14.58
CA PRO A 148 21.84 -0.99 -13.45
C PRO A 148 22.21 0.43 -13.86
N ARG A 149 21.51 1.41 -13.27
CA ARG A 149 21.89 2.82 -13.29
C ARG A 149 22.32 3.23 -11.89
N SER A 150 23.62 3.32 -11.65
CA SER A 150 24.15 3.68 -10.33
C SER A 150 24.03 5.18 -10.05
N TYR A 151 23.75 5.49 -8.80
CA TYR A 151 23.64 6.86 -8.30
C TYR A 151 24.96 7.62 -8.45
N THR A 152 26.09 7.00 -8.11
CA THR A 152 27.42 7.63 -8.18
C THR A 152 27.81 8.08 -9.59
N ASN A 153 27.47 7.29 -10.61
CA ASN A 153 27.69 7.66 -12.01
C ASN A 153 26.82 8.84 -12.44
N TYR A 154 25.58 8.91 -11.96
CA TYR A 154 24.65 9.99 -12.29
C TYR A 154 25.07 11.32 -11.65
N VAL A 155 25.48 11.29 -10.38
CA VAL A 155 25.73 12.51 -9.62
C VAL A 155 27.10 13.13 -9.83
N LYS A 156 28.09 12.35 -10.29
CA LYS A 156 29.44 12.84 -10.59
C LYS A 156 30.07 13.62 -9.43
N GLY A 157 29.89 13.13 -8.20
CA GLY A 157 30.42 13.72 -6.97
C GLY A 157 29.51 14.73 -6.26
N ASP A 158 28.40 15.18 -6.87
CA ASP A 158 27.41 16.05 -6.22
C ASP A 158 26.37 15.24 -5.44
N TYR A 159 26.65 14.96 -4.18
CA TYR A 159 25.75 14.18 -3.32
C TYR A 159 24.64 15.01 -2.66
N SER A 160 24.33 16.21 -3.16
CA SER A 160 23.25 17.04 -2.62
C SER A 160 21.88 16.36 -2.76
N TYR A 161 20.96 16.67 -1.85
CA TYR A 161 19.59 16.13 -1.88
C TYR A 161 18.87 16.49 -3.19
N ALA A 162 19.08 17.70 -3.72
CA ALA A 162 18.50 18.11 -4.99
C ALA A 162 18.97 17.22 -6.17
N LYS A 163 20.25 16.83 -6.17
CA LYS A 163 20.80 15.92 -7.18
C LYS A 163 20.32 14.48 -6.97
N TYR A 164 20.22 14.03 -5.72
CA TYR A 164 19.59 12.77 -5.33
C TYR A 164 18.16 12.67 -5.85
N TRP A 165 17.34 13.68 -5.62
CA TRP A 165 15.95 13.69 -6.09
C TRP A 165 15.85 13.59 -7.62
N LYS A 166 16.70 14.31 -8.36
CA LYS A 166 16.76 14.20 -9.82
C LYS A 166 17.15 12.80 -10.29
N TYR A 167 18.06 12.13 -9.58
CA TYR A 167 18.37 10.73 -9.86
C TYR A 167 17.14 9.83 -9.61
N MET A 168 16.42 10.01 -8.50
CA MET A 168 15.23 9.21 -8.21
C MET A 168 14.14 9.41 -9.28
N GLU A 169 13.86 10.66 -9.70
CA GLU A 169 12.94 10.92 -10.82
C GLU A 169 13.40 10.29 -12.13
N TYR A 170 14.71 10.24 -12.38
CA TYR A 170 15.28 9.52 -13.52
C TYR A 170 15.04 8.01 -13.41
N ILE A 171 15.19 7.41 -12.24
CA ILE A 171 14.86 5.99 -12.04
C ILE A 171 13.36 5.74 -12.27
N PHE A 172 12.47 6.53 -11.65
CA PHE A 172 11.01 6.33 -11.78
C PHE A 172 10.48 6.48 -13.21
N ALA A 173 11.21 7.19 -14.07
CA ALA A 173 10.84 7.34 -15.48
C ALA A 173 11.15 6.10 -16.34
N TYR A 174 12.06 5.23 -15.91
CA TYR A 174 12.61 4.15 -16.77
C TYR A 174 12.69 2.77 -16.08
N ALA A 175 12.54 2.69 -14.77
CA ALA A 175 12.34 1.47 -14.01
C ALA A 175 10.85 1.32 -13.66
N ASN A 176 10.40 0.10 -13.38
CA ASN A 176 9.04 -0.18 -12.96
C ASN A 176 8.95 -1.50 -12.17
N THR A 177 7.73 -1.97 -11.92
CA THR A 177 7.49 -3.25 -11.23
C THR A 177 8.18 -4.43 -11.89
N ALA A 178 8.25 -4.48 -13.22
CA ALA A 178 8.89 -5.60 -13.92
C ALA A 178 10.42 -5.56 -13.76
N SER A 179 11.05 -4.39 -13.92
CA SER A 179 12.51 -4.29 -13.74
C SER A 179 12.93 -4.54 -12.30
N LEU A 180 12.17 -4.04 -11.31
CA LEU A 180 12.43 -4.32 -9.89
C LEU A 180 12.19 -5.80 -9.56
N HIS A 181 11.14 -6.41 -10.11
CA HIS A 181 10.87 -7.84 -9.92
C HIS A 181 12.06 -8.70 -10.41
N ASP A 182 12.59 -8.39 -11.60
CA ASP A 182 13.68 -9.17 -12.19
C ASP A 182 15.05 -8.84 -11.54
N GLU A 183 15.19 -7.66 -10.91
CA GLU A 183 16.36 -7.27 -10.11
C GLU A 183 16.43 -8.01 -8.76
N LEU A 184 15.31 -8.15 -8.06
CA LEU A 184 15.32 -8.67 -6.69
C LEU A 184 15.39 -10.23 -6.63
N PRO A 185 16.27 -10.81 -5.80
CA PRO A 185 16.29 -12.24 -5.54
C PRO A 185 15.01 -12.72 -4.81
N ASN A 186 14.63 -13.98 -5.06
CA ASN A 186 13.49 -14.61 -4.39
C ASN A 186 13.84 -15.00 -2.96
N VAL A 187 12.87 -14.84 -2.05
CA VAL A 187 12.94 -15.45 -0.73
C VAL A 187 12.52 -16.92 -0.85
N LYS A 188 13.32 -17.85 -0.31
CA LYS A 188 13.08 -19.30 -0.44
C LYS A 188 11.77 -19.76 0.20
N THR A 189 11.40 -19.13 1.32
CA THR A 189 10.20 -19.45 2.10
C THR A 189 9.74 -18.22 2.87
N THR A 190 8.43 -18.02 3.01
CA THR A 190 7.86 -16.92 3.80
C THR A 190 8.31 -16.93 5.26
N LYS A 191 8.74 -18.07 5.80
CA LYS A 191 9.35 -18.16 7.14
C LYS A 191 10.67 -17.40 7.29
N ALA A 192 11.35 -17.13 6.18
CA ALA A 192 12.60 -16.37 6.11
C ALA A 192 12.39 -14.88 5.79
N VAL A 193 11.14 -14.41 5.81
CA VAL A 193 10.78 -13.02 5.57
C VAL A 193 11.53 -12.08 6.53
N LYS A 194 11.94 -10.93 6.01
CA LYS A 194 12.58 -9.84 6.73
C LYS A 194 11.86 -8.53 6.47
N ILE A 195 12.01 -7.59 7.39
CA ILE A 195 11.63 -6.20 7.13
C ILE A 195 12.44 -5.69 5.93
N GLY A 196 11.75 -5.07 4.97
CA GLY A 196 12.30 -4.63 3.69
C GLY A 196 12.03 -5.60 2.53
N ASP A 197 11.66 -6.85 2.81
CA ASP A 197 11.24 -7.76 1.76
C ASP A 197 9.98 -7.23 1.07
N THR A 198 9.88 -7.50 -0.23
CA THR A 198 8.88 -6.92 -1.11
C THR A 198 8.05 -8.03 -1.73
N PHE A 199 6.73 -7.95 -1.56
CA PHE A 199 5.81 -8.73 -2.37
C PHE A 199 5.62 -8.04 -3.70
N ILE A 200 6.01 -8.71 -4.78
CA ILE A 200 6.00 -8.11 -6.10
C ILE A 200 5.58 -9.11 -7.18
N GLN A 201 4.66 -8.67 -8.02
CA GLN A 201 4.16 -9.41 -9.17
C GLN A 201 4.38 -8.58 -10.41
N LYS A 202 5.00 -9.19 -11.43
CA LYS A 202 4.93 -8.67 -12.79
C LYS A 202 3.65 -9.17 -13.46
N GLY A 203 2.98 -8.29 -14.20
CA GLY A 203 1.89 -8.64 -15.08
C GLY A 203 1.92 -7.77 -16.32
N SER A 204 1.32 -8.26 -17.41
CA SER A 204 1.05 -7.48 -18.61
C SER A 204 -0.48 -7.44 -18.77
N PRO A 205 -1.14 -6.29 -18.54
CA PRO A 205 -0.59 -4.93 -18.54
C PRO A 205 -0.12 -4.39 -17.17
N ILE A 206 -0.44 -5.02 -16.03
CA ILE A 206 -0.21 -4.42 -14.70
C ILE A 206 0.48 -5.39 -13.74
N GLY A 207 1.55 -4.92 -13.10
CA GLY A 207 2.13 -5.52 -11.90
C GLY A 207 1.90 -4.64 -10.66
N HIS A 208 2.15 -5.17 -9.47
CA HIS A 208 2.09 -4.43 -8.21
C HIS A 208 3.23 -4.81 -7.28
N ALA A 209 3.61 -3.88 -6.40
CA ALA A 209 4.65 -4.07 -5.40
C ALA A 209 4.22 -3.44 -4.05
N ILE A 210 4.43 -4.19 -2.97
CA ILE A 210 4.25 -3.73 -1.59
C ILE A 210 5.43 -4.21 -0.75
N ILE A 211 5.73 -3.53 0.36
CA ILE A 211 6.92 -3.80 1.18
C ILE A 211 6.54 -4.12 2.63
N VAL A 212 7.30 -5.03 3.24
CA VAL A 212 7.25 -5.33 4.68
C VAL A 212 7.97 -4.22 5.44
N VAL A 213 7.27 -3.53 6.34
CA VAL A 213 7.83 -2.39 7.10
C VAL A 213 7.99 -2.64 8.60
N ASP A 214 7.38 -3.70 9.12
CA ASP A 214 7.55 -4.17 10.50
C ASP A 214 7.30 -5.68 10.54
N LEU A 215 7.88 -6.36 11.54
CA LEU A 215 7.78 -7.80 11.71
C LEU A 215 7.84 -8.18 13.19
N ALA A 216 6.99 -9.12 13.59
CA ALA A 216 7.03 -9.71 14.92
C ALA A 216 6.87 -11.23 14.88
N LYS A 217 7.41 -11.90 15.90
CA LYS A 217 7.29 -13.35 16.10
C LYS A 217 6.79 -13.65 17.50
N ASN A 218 6.01 -14.71 17.65
CA ASN A 218 5.69 -15.27 18.96
C ASN A 218 6.61 -16.44 19.33
N LYS A 219 6.45 -17.00 20.52
CA LYS A 219 7.28 -18.10 21.04
C LYS A 219 7.10 -19.40 20.24
N GLU A 220 5.96 -19.59 19.59
CA GLU A 220 5.65 -20.74 18.73
C GLU A 220 6.25 -20.59 17.32
N GLY A 221 6.90 -19.46 17.02
CA GLY A 221 7.54 -19.18 15.73
C GLY A 221 6.59 -18.62 14.66
N LYS A 222 5.32 -18.35 15.01
CA LYS A 222 4.37 -17.66 14.13
C LYS A 222 4.88 -16.27 13.83
N THR A 223 4.86 -15.89 12.55
CA THR A 223 5.39 -14.61 12.08
C THR A 223 4.26 -13.74 11.53
N ILE A 224 4.21 -12.48 12.00
CA ILE A 224 3.30 -11.46 11.48
C ILE A 224 4.08 -10.26 10.94
N VAL A 225 3.53 -9.59 9.93
CA VAL A 225 4.15 -8.44 9.27
C VAL A 225 3.19 -7.27 9.08
N LEU A 226 3.74 -6.06 9.03
CA LEU A 226 3.03 -4.89 8.50
C LEU A 226 3.43 -4.63 7.06
N LEU A 227 2.43 -4.28 6.24
CA LEU A 227 2.59 -4.05 4.82
C LEU A 227 2.32 -2.58 4.50
N ALA A 228 3.19 -1.99 3.69
CA ALA A 228 3.04 -0.65 3.17
C ALA A 228 2.99 -0.66 1.63
N GLN A 229 2.24 0.28 1.06
CA GLN A 229 2.19 0.44 -0.40
C GLN A 229 2.03 1.90 -0.83
N SER A 230 2.54 2.22 -2.02
CA SER A 230 1.91 3.20 -2.90
C SER A 230 1.03 2.42 -3.91
N TYR A 231 0.32 3.10 -4.79
CA TYR A 231 -0.51 2.45 -5.81
C TYR A 231 -0.52 3.26 -7.11
N MET A 232 -1.40 2.92 -8.05
CA MET A 232 -1.56 3.62 -9.34
C MET A 232 -2.95 4.27 -9.39
N PRO A 233 -3.07 5.59 -9.64
CA PRO A 233 -1.98 6.56 -9.85
C PRO A 233 -1.12 6.80 -8.61
N ALA A 234 0.00 7.49 -8.78
CA ALA A 234 0.93 7.81 -7.69
C ALA A 234 0.23 8.49 -6.51
N GLN A 235 0.57 8.04 -5.30
CA GLN A 235 -0.05 8.48 -4.06
C GLN A 235 0.89 8.28 -2.87
N GLU A 236 0.57 8.90 -1.74
CA GLU A 236 1.35 8.77 -0.52
C GLU A 236 1.38 7.31 -0.05
N ILE A 237 2.51 6.90 0.53
CA ILE A 237 2.69 5.52 0.99
C ILE A 237 1.81 5.29 2.23
N GLN A 238 1.04 4.21 2.23
CA GLN A 238 0.04 3.91 3.25
C GLN A 238 0.31 2.57 3.94
N LEU A 239 0.06 2.48 5.25
CA LEU A 239 0.04 1.21 6.01
C LEU A 239 -1.30 0.53 5.83
N LEU A 240 -1.30 -0.69 5.31
CA LEU A 240 -2.50 -1.41 4.89
C LEU A 240 -3.25 -2.05 6.07
N ASN A 241 -4.58 -2.06 5.98
CA ASN A 241 -5.43 -2.82 6.91
C ASN A 241 -5.64 -4.25 6.41
N ASN A 242 -5.67 -5.21 7.32
CA ASN A 242 -5.89 -6.61 6.99
C ASN A 242 -7.39 -6.95 7.01
N TRP A 243 -8.03 -6.93 5.84
CA TRP A 243 -9.46 -7.29 5.71
C TRP A 243 -9.78 -8.76 5.95
N ASN A 244 -8.77 -9.65 5.91
CA ASN A 244 -9.01 -11.08 6.07
C ASN A 244 -9.02 -11.53 7.53
N ASP A 245 -8.53 -10.69 8.43
CA ASP A 245 -8.49 -10.97 9.86
C ASP A 245 -8.64 -9.66 10.65
N PRO A 246 -9.88 -9.19 10.87
CA PRO A 246 -10.14 -7.95 11.60
C PRO A 246 -9.60 -7.95 13.03
N GLN A 247 -9.45 -9.12 13.66
CA GLN A 247 -8.91 -9.26 15.02
C GLN A 247 -7.38 -9.15 15.06
N LEU A 248 -6.71 -9.37 13.93
CA LEU A 248 -5.26 -9.23 13.77
C LEU A 248 -4.87 -7.90 13.09
N SER A 249 -5.80 -7.25 12.39
CA SER A 249 -5.54 -6.03 11.61
C SER A 249 -4.90 -4.92 12.46
N PRO A 250 -3.82 -4.25 11.97
CA PRO A 250 -3.33 -4.28 10.59
C PRO A 250 -2.24 -5.32 10.31
N TRP A 251 -1.96 -6.23 11.24
CA TRP A 251 -0.97 -7.28 11.06
C TRP A 251 -1.45 -8.34 10.08
N TYR A 252 -0.52 -8.86 9.27
CA TYR A 252 -0.75 -9.97 8.36
C TYR A 252 0.04 -11.19 8.82
N ASP A 253 -0.65 -12.33 8.91
CA ASP A 253 -0.04 -13.63 9.12
C ASP A 253 0.65 -14.12 7.84
N ILE A 254 1.97 -14.26 7.88
CA ILE A 254 2.80 -14.58 6.70
C ILE A 254 2.90 -16.08 6.42
N ASP A 255 2.45 -16.91 7.37
CA ASP A 255 2.43 -18.36 7.21
C ASP A 255 1.27 -18.82 6.30
N LYS A 256 0.40 -17.90 5.88
CA LYS A 256 -0.65 -18.15 4.89
C LYS A 256 -0.08 -18.20 3.47
N ASP A 257 -0.55 -19.14 2.66
CA ASP A 257 -0.13 -19.29 1.25
C ASP A 257 -0.50 -18.08 0.37
N VAL A 258 -1.57 -17.37 0.76
CA VAL A 258 -2.13 -16.23 0.06
C VAL A 258 -2.15 -15.01 0.97
N ILE A 259 -1.51 -13.94 0.53
CA ILE A 259 -1.51 -12.62 1.18
C ILE A 259 -2.45 -11.72 0.40
N LYS A 260 -3.72 -11.69 0.81
CA LYS A 260 -4.74 -10.83 0.22
C LYS A 260 -4.72 -9.47 0.91
N THR A 261 -4.35 -8.43 0.19
CA THR A 261 -4.45 -7.04 0.66
C THR A 261 -5.75 -6.40 0.15
N PRO A 262 -6.14 -5.23 0.67
CA PRO A 262 -7.33 -4.52 0.19
C PRO A 262 -7.43 -4.32 -1.32
N GLU A 263 -6.29 -4.09 -1.99
CA GLU A 263 -6.25 -3.69 -3.40
C GLU A 263 -5.51 -4.69 -4.30
N TRP A 264 -4.94 -5.76 -3.74
CA TRP A 264 -4.14 -6.74 -4.49
C TRP A 264 -4.01 -8.10 -3.77
N THR A 265 -3.77 -9.18 -4.52
CA THR A 265 -3.51 -10.52 -3.95
C THR A 265 -2.12 -11.01 -4.33
N PHE A 266 -1.34 -11.41 -3.33
CA PHE A 266 -0.01 -11.99 -3.50
C PHE A 266 0.02 -13.45 -3.02
N TYR A 267 1.01 -14.19 -3.50
CA TYR A 267 1.33 -15.55 -3.07
C TYR A 267 2.73 -15.60 -2.49
N ALA A 268 3.04 -16.62 -1.68
CA ALA A 268 4.37 -16.81 -1.10
C ALA A 268 5.53 -16.66 -2.10
N LYS A 269 5.37 -17.17 -3.33
CA LYS A 269 6.36 -17.08 -4.42
C LYS A 269 6.65 -15.66 -4.91
N ASN A 270 5.84 -14.68 -4.54
CA ASN A 270 6.00 -13.28 -4.93
C ASN A 270 6.90 -12.50 -3.96
N LEU A 271 7.33 -13.12 -2.86
CA LEU A 271 8.21 -12.49 -1.89
C LEU A 271 9.65 -12.46 -2.41
N LYS A 272 10.21 -11.26 -2.50
CA LYS A 272 11.58 -10.99 -2.91
C LYS A 272 12.31 -10.16 -1.85
N THR A 273 13.63 -10.24 -1.85
CA THR A 273 14.47 -9.57 -0.83
C THR A 273 15.53 -8.68 -1.48
N TRP A 274 16.13 -7.81 -0.68
CA TRP A 274 17.26 -6.98 -1.09
C TRP A 274 18.58 -7.67 -0.72
N GLU A 275 19.61 -7.42 -1.52
CA GLU A 275 21.00 -7.79 -1.19
C GLU A 275 21.57 -6.95 -0.03
#